data_AF-A0A956Z5Z7-F1
#
_entry.id   AF-A0A956Z5Z7-F1
#
_cell.length_a   1.000
_cell.length_b   1.000
_cell.length_c   1.000
_cell.angle_alpha   90.00
_cell.angle_beta   90.00
_cell.angle_gamma   90.00
#
_symmetry.space_group_name_H-M   'P 1'
#
loop_
_entity.id
_entity.type
_entity.pdbx_description
1 polymer ?
#
loop_
_entity_poly.entity_id
_entity_poly.type
_entity_poly.pdbx_seq_one_letter_code
_entity_poly.pdbx_strand_id
1 'polypeptide(L)'
;MTMMTHPGAEATSSWEGNIEELRNLVSDRALTGETILLNMGPHHPSTHGVLRVLLELDGEELVTCLPDIGYLHTGIEKNIESKTYEKGVTLTDRMDYLAPMSNNTVFSMAVEKLAG
;
A
#
# COMPACT_ATOMS: atom_id res chain seq x y z
N MET A 1 -14.99 -1.88 -20.14
CA MET A 1 -13.74 -1.66 -20.89
C MET A 1 -12.87 -2.87 -20.64
N THR A 2 -12.54 -3.59 -21.72
CA THR A 2 -12.30 -5.04 -21.80
C THR A 2 -11.32 -5.61 -20.77
N MET A 3 -11.83 -6.55 -19.95
CA MET A 3 -11.03 -7.49 -19.17
C MET A 3 -10.36 -8.49 -20.11
N MET A 4 -9.04 -8.51 -20.15
CA MET A 4 -8.27 -9.68 -20.56
C MET A 4 -8.00 -10.50 -19.30
N THR A 5 -8.77 -11.56 -19.10
CA THR A 5 -8.53 -12.59 -18.08
C THR A 5 -7.44 -13.52 -18.60
N HIS A 6 -6.24 -13.46 -18.01
CA HIS A 6 -5.24 -14.51 -18.18
C HIS A 6 -5.66 -15.75 -17.33
N PRO A 7 -5.62 -16.97 -17.91
CA PRO A 7 -5.93 -18.20 -17.19
C PRO A 7 -4.67 -18.69 -16.45
N GLY A 8 -4.78 -18.90 -15.14
CA GLY A 8 -3.71 -19.54 -14.35
C GLY A 8 -3.63 -18.99 -12.94
N ALA A 9 -4.41 -19.55 -12.02
CA ALA A 9 -4.25 -19.33 -10.60
C ALA A 9 -3.18 -20.28 -10.04
N GLU A 10 -2.01 -19.75 -9.69
CA GLU A 10 -1.13 -20.34 -8.66
C GLU A 10 -0.60 -19.21 -7.77
N ALA A 11 -0.78 -19.40 -6.46
CA ALA A 11 -0.54 -18.43 -5.42
C ALA A 11 0.94 -18.35 -5.03
N THR A 12 1.73 -17.63 -5.83
CA THR A 12 2.99 -17.01 -5.40
C THR A 12 3.35 -15.94 -6.43
N SER A 13 3.04 -14.67 -6.18
CA SER A 13 3.59 -13.58 -6.99
C SER A 13 5.04 -13.34 -6.57
N SER A 14 5.95 -14.16 -7.08
CA SER A 14 7.35 -13.77 -7.16
C SER A 14 7.42 -12.52 -8.04
N TRP A 15 7.80 -11.39 -7.46
CA TRP A 15 8.10 -10.21 -8.25
C TRP A 15 9.36 -10.50 -9.07
N GLU A 16 9.18 -10.80 -10.35
CA GLU A 16 10.23 -10.86 -11.38
C GLU A 16 10.34 -9.51 -12.10
N GLY A 17 10.40 -8.40 -11.36
CA GLY A 17 10.53 -7.09 -11.98
C GLY A 17 11.92 -6.90 -12.58
N ASN A 18 11.97 -6.45 -13.84
CA ASN A 18 13.22 -6.12 -14.50
C ASN A 18 13.80 -4.83 -13.90
N ILE A 19 15.10 -4.82 -13.58
CA ILE A 19 15.82 -3.65 -13.04
C ILE A 19 15.63 -2.40 -13.94
N GLU A 20 15.40 -2.59 -15.24
CA GLU A 20 15.11 -1.50 -16.17
C GLU A 20 13.83 -0.71 -15.85
N GLU A 21 12.83 -1.32 -15.22
CA GLU A 21 11.59 -0.65 -14.81
C GLU A 21 11.81 0.29 -13.62
N LEU A 22 12.88 0.06 -12.87
CA LEU A 22 13.27 0.85 -11.70
C LEU A 22 14.24 1.97 -12.04
N ARG A 23 14.68 2.09 -13.29
CA ARG A 23 15.74 3.02 -13.73
C ARG A 23 15.49 4.50 -13.38
N ASN A 24 14.23 4.91 -13.20
CA ASN A 24 13.88 6.28 -12.78
C ASN A 24 13.58 6.40 -11.27
N LEU A 25 13.64 5.29 -10.54
CA LEU A 25 13.29 5.17 -9.13
C LEU A 25 14.48 4.75 -8.26
N VAL A 26 15.55 4.21 -8.83
CA VAL A 26 16.81 3.86 -8.16
C VAL A 26 17.97 4.61 -8.81
N SER A 27 19.08 4.77 -8.09
CA SER A 27 20.24 5.47 -8.64
C SER A 27 20.92 4.68 -9.76
N ASP A 28 21.66 5.36 -10.64
CA ASP A 28 22.44 4.68 -11.69
C ASP A 28 23.49 3.70 -11.10
N ARG A 29 23.91 3.91 -9.84
CA ARG A 29 24.83 3.03 -9.10
C ARG A 29 24.20 1.68 -8.76
N ALA A 30 22.88 1.62 -8.63
CA ALA A 30 22.15 0.36 -8.47
C ALA A 30 22.14 -0.47 -9.76
N LEU A 31 22.16 0.19 -10.91
CA LEU A 31 22.19 -0.46 -12.23
C LEU A 31 23.58 -1.01 -12.56
N THR A 32 24.64 -0.36 -12.07
CA THR A 32 26.03 -0.81 -12.21
C THR A 32 26.45 -1.85 -11.17
N GLY A 33 25.62 -2.08 -10.13
CA GLY A 33 25.87 -3.04 -9.06
C GLY A 33 26.81 -2.53 -7.95
N GLU A 34 27.03 -1.21 -7.88
CA GLU A 34 27.78 -0.59 -6.78
C GLU A 34 26.96 -0.51 -5.49
N THR A 35 25.63 -0.36 -5.61
CA THR A 35 24.70 -0.38 -4.49
C THR A 35 23.83 -1.64 -4.51
N ILE A 36 23.40 -2.11 -3.35
CA ILE A 36 22.63 -3.34 -3.18
C ILE A 36 21.15 -3.01 -3.24
N LEU A 37 20.42 -3.64 -4.16
CA LEU A 37 18.96 -3.65 -4.15
C LEU A 37 18.45 -4.80 -3.28
N LEU A 38 17.86 -4.46 -2.14
CA LEU A 38 17.27 -5.38 -1.18
C LEU A 38 15.74 -5.28 -1.24
N ASN A 39 15.09 -6.39 -1.59
CA ASN A 39 13.64 -6.51 -1.49
C ASN A 39 13.25 -6.91 -0.06
N MET A 40 12.82 -5.95 0.74
CA MET A 40 12.25 -6.20 2.06
C MET A 40 10.81 -6.68 1.89
N GLY A 41 10.62 -7.99 2.01
CA GLY A 41 9.37 -8.66 1.68
C GLY A 41 8.18 -8.28 2.58
N PRO A 42 6.94 -8.55 2.12
CA PRO A 42 5.69 -8.08 2.73
C PRO A 42 5.35 -8.68 4.10
N HIS A 43 6.05 -9.74 4.51
CA HIS A 43 5.86 -10.44 5.78
C HIS A 43 7.03 -10.19 6.76
N HIS A 44 7.84 -9.17 6.50
CA HIS A 44 8.94 -8.85 7.39
C HIS A 44 8.38 -8.36 8.75
N PRO A 45 8.80 -8.92 9.91
CA PRO A 45 8.24 -8.56 11.22
C PRO A 45 8.32 -7.07 11.56
N SER A 46 9.28 -6.35 10.97
CA SER A 46 9.46 -4.90 11.16
C SER A 46 8.43 -4.04 10.43
N THR A 47 7.61 -4.59 9.54
CA THR A 47 6.51 -3.86 8.92
C THR A 47 5.23 -4.14 9.71
N HIS A 48 4.78 -3.19 10.53
CA HIS A 48 3.49 -3.27 11.21
C HIS A 48 2.36 -3.27 10.16
N GLY A 49 1.90 -4.46 9.77
CA GLY A 49 0.95 -4.67 8.69
C GLY A 49 1.57 -5.48 7.56
N VAL A 50 1.17 -5.18 6.32
CA VAL A 50 1.69 -5.84 5.12
C VAL A 50 2.23 -4.75 4.21
N LEU A 51 3.56 -4.63 4.17
CA LEU A 51 4.26 -3.62 3.38
C LEU A 51 5.51 -4.26 2.78
N ARG A 52 5.67 -4.11 1.47
CA ARG A 52 6.91 -4.45 0.79
C ARG A 52 7.69 -3.15 0.56
N VAL A 53 8.98 -3.17 0.82
CA VAL A 53 9.86 -2.02 0.57
C VAL A 53 11.06 -2.48 -0.22
N LEU A 54 11.27 -1.91 -1.40
CA LEU A 54 12.52 -2.09 -2.14
C LEU A 54 13.51 -1.04 -1.67
N LEU A 55 14.64 -1.48 -1.14
CA LEU A 55 15.67 -0.64 -0.55
C LEU A 55 16.90 -0.66 -1.45
N GLU A 56 17.46 0.50 -1.71
CA GLU A 56 18.78 0.66 -2.28
C GLU A 56 19.75 1.03 -1.15
N LEU A 57 20.74 0.18 -0.91
CA LEU A 57 21.70 0.31 0.19
C LEU A 57 23.12 0.48 -0.36
N ASP A 58 23.84 1.46 0.19
CA ASP A 58 25.29 1.58 0.07
C ASP A 58 25.90 1.16 1.42
N GLY A 59 26.14 -0.14 1.58
CA GLY A 59 26.52 -0.73 2.86
C GLY A 59 25.40 -0.62 3.90
N GLU A 60 25.60 0.22 4.93
CA GLU A 60 24.63 0.48 6.00
C GLU A 60 23.79 1.75 5.75
N GLU A 61 24.14 2.55 4.72
CA GLU A 61 23.45 3.78 4.39
C GLU A 61 22.31 3.52 3.40
N LEU A 62 21.14 4.10 3.67
CA LEU A 62 19.99 4.03 2.78
C LEU A 62 20.09 5.13 1.74
N VAL A 63 20.20 4.74 0.47
CA VAL A 63 20.23 5.67 -0.67
C VAL A 63 18.80 5.99 -1.10
N THR A 64 18.01 4.95 -1.34
CA THR A 64 16.63 5.08 -1.82
C THR A 64 15.72 4.04 -1.19
N CYS A 65 14.46 4.40 -0.95
CA CYS A 65 13.41 3.46 -0.53
C CYS A 65 12.16 3.63 -1.40
N LEU A 66 11.65 2.51 -1.89
CA LEU A 66 10.46 2.43 -2.72
C LEU A 66 9.44 1.55 -2.02
N PRO A 67 8.48 2.14 -1.28
CA PRO A 67 7.41 1.38 -0.67
C PRO A 67 6.39 0.94 -1.73
N ASP A 68 6.13 -0.36 -1.79
CA ASP A 68 5.07 -0.96 -2.59
C ASP A 68 3.82 -1.10 -1.70
N ILE A 69 2.86 -0.21 -1.94
CA ILE A 69 1.63 -0.06 -1.15
C ILE A 69 0.43 -0.68 -1.88
N GLY A 70 -0.62 -1.01 -1.12
CA GLY A 70 -1.89 -1.50 -1.68
C GLY A 70 -2.22 -2.95 -1.36
N TYR A 71 -1.32 -3.69 -0.68
CA TYR A 71 -1.60 -5.05 -0.19
C TYR A 71 -2.82 -5.14 0.73
N LEU A 72 -3.17 -4.05 1.44
CA LEU A 72 -4.35 -3.95 2.30
C LEU A 72 -5.44 -3.05 1.69
N HIS A 73 -5.44 -2.82 0.37
CA HIS A 73 -6.50 -2.05 -0.27
C HIS A 73 -7.81 -2.87 -0.31
N THR A 74 -8.74 -2.54 0.58
CA THR A 74 -10.03 -3.24 0.71
C THR A 74 -11.19 -2.52 0.02
N GLY A 75 -10.93 -1.41 -0.69
CA GLY A 75 -11.95 -0.63 -1.40
C GLY A 75 -12.99 0.00 -0.47
N ILE A 76 -12.55 0.52 0.69
CA ILE A 76 -13.44 1.09 1.73
C ILE A 76 -14.30 2.21 1.17
N GLU A 77 -13.71 3.14 0.42
CA GLU A 77 -14.41 4.27 -0.21
C GLU A 77 -15.55 3.78 -1.12
N LYS A 78 -15.26 2.79 -1.98
CA LYS A 78 -16.27 2.22 -2.87
C LYS A 78 -17.40 1.52 -2.12
N ASN A 79 -17.06 0.86 -1.02
CA ASN A 79 -18.05 0.22 -0.16
C ASN A 79 -18.96 1.25 0.54
N ILE A 80 -18.44 2.40 0.93
CA ILE A 80 -19.21 3.49 1.56
C ILE A 80 -20.27 4.05 0.59
N GLU A 81 -19.97 4.18 -0.71
CA GLU A 81 -20.95 4.66 -1.71
C GLU A 81 -22.25 3.84 -1.74
N SER A 82 -22.15 2.54 -1.49
CA SER A 82 -23.29 1.61 -1.50
C SER A 82 -24.07 1.58 -0.17
N LYS A 83 -23.61 2.31 0.85
CA LYS A 83 -24.13 2.25 2.22
C LYS A 83 -24.69 3.60 2.64
N THR A 84 -25.61 3.53 3.59
CA THR A 84 -26.16 4.70 4.27
C THR A 84 -25.14 5.25 5.27
N TYR A 85 -25.23 6.55 5.60
CA TYR A 85 -24.23 7.25 6.42
C TYR A 85 -24.01 6.58 7.78
N GLU A 86 -25.06 6.08 8.44
CA GLU A 86 -24.97 5.37 9.72
C GLU A 86 -24.22 4.04 9.61
N LYS A 87 -24.31 3.35 8.46
CA LYS A 87 -23.55 2.13 8.20
C LYS A 87 -22.10 2.42 7.82
N GLY A 88 -21.82 3.62 7.31
CA GLY A 88 -20.48 4.11 6.97
C GLY A 88 -19.54 4.18 8.18
N VAL A 89 -20.06 4.46 9.38
CA VAL A 89 -19.26 4.55 10.62
C VAL A 89 -18.47 3.27 10.89
N THR A 90 -19.08 2.09 10.66
CA THR A 90 -18.39 0.80 10.88
C THR A 90 -17.24 0.54 9.91
N LEU A 91 -17.20 1.26 8.79
CA LEU A 91 -16.12 1.18 7.81
C LEU A 91 -14.99 2.18 8.14
N THR A 92 -15.31 3.32 8.74
CA THR A 92 -14.30 4.30 9.16
C THR A 92 -13.46 3.81 10.34
N ASP A 93 -14.01 2.95 11.20
CA ASP A 93 -13.26 2.23 12.24
C ASP A 93 -12.10 1.37 11.69
N ARG A 94 -12.23 0.91 10.44
CA ARG A 94 -11.26 -0.02 9.82
C ARG A 94 -10.15 0.69 9.04
N MET A 95 -10.21 2.02 8.92
CA MET A 95 -9.19 2.79 8.20
C MET A 95 -7.91 2.93 9.03
N ASP A 96 -8.04 3.35 10.28
CA ASP A 96 -6.98 3.26 11.29
C ASP A 96 -7.52 2.47 12.47
N TYR A 97 -7.01 1.25 12.61
CA TYR A 97 -7.42 0.31 13.64
C TYR A 97 -6.88 0.67 15.04
N LEU A 98 -5.90 1.59 15.14
CA LEU A 98 -5.36 2.05 16.43
C LEU A 98 -6.18 3.21 17.01
N ALA A 99 -6.77 4.06 16.16
CA ALA A 99 -7.54 5.22 16.58
C ALA A 99 -8.96 5.31 15.93
N PRO A 100 -9.82 4.30 16.10
CA PRO A 100 -11.14 4.23 15.46
C PRO A 100 -12.04 5.42 15.83
N MET A 101 -12.00 5.85 17.09
CA MET A 101 -12.83 6.96 17.59
C MET A 101 -12.52 8.29 16.90
N SER A 102 -11.25 8.54 16.57
CA SER A 102 -10.83 9.76 15.86
C SER A 102 -11.39 9.77 14.44
N ASN A 103 -11.34 8.62 13.75
CA ASN A 103 -11.89 8.49 12.40
C ASN A 103 -13.40 8.71 12.38
N ASN A 104 -14.11 8.09 13.33
CA ASN A 104 -15.56 8.27 13.44
C ASN A 104 -15.94 9.72 13.76
N THR A 105 -15.16 10.39 14.61
CA THR A 105 -15.39 11.80 14.93
C THR A 105 -15.29 12.66 13.69
N VAL A 106 -14.24 12.49 12.87
CA VAL A 106 -14.07 13.25 11.62
C VAL A 106 -15.19 12.93 10.62
N PHE A 107 -15.60 11.66 10.52
CA PHE A 107 -16.69 11.25 9.63
C PHE A 107 -18.04 11.86 10.06
N SER A 108 -18.39 11.79 11.35
CA SER A 108 -19.62 12.38 11.88
C SER A 108 -19.63 13.90 11.70
N MET A 109 -18.53 14.59 12.04
CA MET A 109 -18.40 16.03 11.81
C MET A 109 -18.59 16.41 10.34
N ALA A 110 -18.07 15.61 9.40
CA ALA A 110 -18.26 15.85 7.98
C ALA A 110 -19.72 15.68 7.57
N VAL A 111 -20.41 14.66 8.08
CA VAL A 111 -21.84 14.42 7.82
C VAL A 111 -22.71 15.52 8.45
N GLU A 112 -22.44 15.90 9.70
CA GLU A 112 -23.14 16.98 10.41
C GLU A 112 -23.02 18.31 9.66
N LYS A 113 -21.80 18.65 9.22
CA LYS A 113 -21.56 19.87 8.43
C LYS A 113 -22.30 19.86 7.09
N LEU A 114 -22.52 18.69 6.49
CA LEU A 114 -23.31 18.56 5.26
C LEU A 114 -24.82 18.63 5.52
N ALA A 115 -25.26 18.20 6.70
CA ALA A 115 -26.67 18.17 7.09
C ALA A 115 -27.20 19.55 7.56
N GLY A 116 -26.34 20.43 8.06
CA GLY A 116 -26.67 21.81 8.46
C GLY A 116 -26.51 22.06 9.94
#